data_AF-A0A2T2VZS3-F1
#
_entry.id   AF-A0A2T2VZS3-F1
#
_cell.length_a   1.000
_cell.length_b   1.000
_cell.length_c   1.000
_cell.angle_alpha   90.00
_cell.angle_beta   90.00
_cell.angle_gamma   90.00
#
_symmetry.space_group_name_H-M   'P 1'
#
loop_
_entity.id
_entity.type
_entity.pdbx_description
1 polymer ?
#
loop_
_entity_poly.entity_id
_entity_poly.type
_entity_poly.pdbx_seq_one_letter_code
_entity_poly.pdbx_strand_id
1 'polypeptide(L)'
;MGVATTVALAWTPIAQAQEHTTAEPGVGSDHIIRSNRRVILRQSPVIIRQPPIIMVPYPRPSPEAERVRVEFDARGSDWGAVYLNNQLVYRPHNFDRQETLYLPPGGYRLEVTGVVRSDRWASGYLDLGRDSSRVVVIRFSKAEGVTVSGSPYVWIPD
;
A
#
# COMPACT_ATOMS: atom_id res chain seq x y z
N MET A 1 30.64 -0.55 -52.18
CA MET A 1 30.53 0.92 -52.23
C MET A 1 29.20 1.28 -52.85
N GLY A 2 28.35 2.00 -52.13
CA GLY A 2 27.06 2.48 -52.60
C GLY A 2 26.57 3.52 -51.61
N VAL A 3 26.77 4.78 -51.95
CA VAL A 3 26.28 5.94 -51.20
C VAL A 3 24.89 6.24 -51.73
N ALA A 4 23.89 6.37 -50.84
CA ALA A 4 22.65 7.07 -51.13
C ALA A 4 22.06 7.62 -49.83
N THR A 5 22.33 8.89 -49.61
CA THR A 5 21.72 9.79 -48.63
C THR A 5 20.34 10.23 -49.13
N THR A 6 19.38 10.40 -48.21
CA THR A 6 18.17 11.29 -48.19
C THR A 6 16.96 10.54 -47.59
N VAL A 7 15.98 11.10 -46.87
CA VAL A 7 15.69 12.41 -46.26
C VAL A 7 14.58 12.15 -45.22
N ALA A 8 14.51 13.05 -44.22
CA ALA A 8 13.58 13.13 -43.09
C ALA A 8 12.07 13.02 -43.43
N LEU A 9 11.24 12.87 -42.39
CA LEU A 9 10.02 13.68 -42.18
C LEU A 9 9.53 13.53 -40.72
N ALA A 10 9.89 14.51 -39.89
CA ALA A 10 9.30 14.73 -38.58
C ALA A 10 7.98 15.49 -38.78
N TRP A 11 6.89 14.98 -38.21
CA TRP A 11 5.59 15.63 -38.21
C TRP A 11 5.38 16.32 -36.86
N THR A 12 5.42 17.64 -36.85
CA THR A 12 4.80 18.47 -35.79
C THR A 12 4.02 19.59 -36.48
N PRO A 13 2.76 19.83 -36.13
CA PRO A 13 2.05 21.00 -36.62
C PRO A 13 2.48 22.25 -35.84
N ILE A 14 2.96 23.22 -36.60
CA ILE A 14 3.14 24.62 -36.24
C ILE A 14 1.76 25.30 -36.35
N ALA A 15 1.37 26.07 -35.33
CA ALA A 15 0.38 27.13 -35.47
C ALA A 15 1.09 28.47 -35.25
N GLN A 16 1.10 29.29 -36.32
CA GLN A 16 1.68 30.64 -36.37
C GLN A 16 0.60 31.72 -36.20
N ALA A 17 1.01 32.78 -35.49
CA ALA A 17 0.72 34.20 -35.71
C ALA A 17 -0.71 34.72 -35.43
N GLN A 18 -0.94 35.93 -34.93
CA GLN A 18 -0.34 37.21 -35.29
C GLN A 18 -0.33 38.23 -34.14
N GLU A 19 0.73 39.05 -34.13
CA GLU A 19 0.95 40.28 -33.35
C GLU A 19 0.18 41.48 -33.92
N HIS A 20 -0.04 42.53 -33.12
CA HIS A 20 -0.19 43.96 -33.47
C HIS A 20 -0.51 44.69 -32.12
N THR A 21 0.07 45.80 -31.65
CA THR A 21 0.97 46.82 -32.17
C THR A 21 1.52 47.62 -30.98
N THR A 22 2.79 47.96 -31.04
CA THR A 22 3.53 48.93 -30.21
C THR A 22 3.04 50.36 -30.38
N ALA A 23 2.95 51.12 -29.29
CA ALA A 23 3.10 52.58 -29.32
C ALA A 23 3.90 53.03 -28.08
N GLU A 24 5.05 53.64 -28.35
CA GLU A 24 6.01 54.21 -27.40
C GLU A 24 5.69 55.72 -27.10
N PRO A 25 6.41 56.37 -26.16
CA PRO A 25 5.88 57.41 -25.28
C PRO A 25 6.11 58.85 -25.76
N GLY A 26 5.34 59.79 -25.21
CA GLY A 26 5.51 61.23 -25.42
C GLY A 26 5.08 62.05 -24.20
N VAL A 27 6.03 62.78 -23.63
CA VAL A 27 5.96 63.65 -22.45
C VAL A 27 5.09 64.89 -22.68
N GLY A 28 4.34 65.32 -21.65
CA GLY A 28 3.57 66.57 -21.70
C GLY A 28 2.93 66.99 -20.38
N SER A 29 3.77 67.50 -19.47
CA SER A 29 3.52 68.63 -18.56
C SER A 29 2.39 68.61 -17.52
N ASP A 30 2.85 68.48 -16.27
CA ASP A 30 2.34 69.10 -15.04
C ASP A 30 1.28 70.22 -15.20
N HIS A 31 0.09 69.96 -14.66
CA HIS A 31 -0.66 71.00 -13.98
C HIS A 31 -1.31 70.44 -12.71
N ILE A 32 -0.68 70.75 -11.58
CA ILE A 32 -1.19 70.46 -10.24
C ILE A 32 -2.41 71.35 -9.99
N ILE A 33 -3.61 70.81 -10.16
CA ILE A 33 -4.81 71.35 -9.53
C ILE A 33 -5.09 70.52 -8.28
N ARG A 34 -4.69 71.10 -7.16
CA ARG A 34 -4.95 70.66 -5.79
C ARG A 34 -6.46 70.57 -5.56
N SER A 35 -7.04 69.37 -5.71
CA SER A 35 -8.40 69.09 -5.27
C SER A 35 -8.35 68.11 -4.11
N ASN A 36 -8.66 68.63 -2.93
CA ASN A 36 -8.59 67.95 -1.65
C ASN A 36 -9.78 66.99 -1.49
N ARG A 37 -9.84 65.93 -2.31
CA ARG A 37 -10.92 64.94 -2.27
C ARG A 37 -10.34 63.56 -1.96
N ARG A 38 -10.25 63.24 -0.66
CA ARG A 38 -10.04 61.86 -0.21
C ARG A 38 -11.23 61.02 -0.71
N VAL A 39 -11.01 60.22 -1.73
CA VAL A 39 -11.91 59.13 -2.12
C VAL A 39 -11.66 57.99 -1.13
N ILE A 40 -12.59 57.77 -0.20
CA ILE A 40 -12.56 56.57 0.65
C ILE A 40 -13.11 55.42 -0.20
N LEU A 41 -12.23 54.58 -0.74
CA LEU A 41 -12.63 53.33 -1.37
C LEU A 41 -13.12 52.37 -0.28
N ARG A 42 -14.44 52.28 -0.07
CA ARG A 42 -15.02 51.23 0.75
C ARG A 42 -14.89 49.91 0.00
N GLN A 43 -13.85 49.15 0.30
CA GLN A 43 -13.75 47.76 -0.13
C GLN A 43 -14.69 46.92 0.75
N SER A 44 -15.85 46.57 0.20
CA SER A 44 -16.72 45.56 0.81
C SER A 44 -16.06 44.19 0.67
N PRO A 45 -15.95 43.38 1.74
CA PRO A 45 -15.33 42.07 1.64
C PRO A 45 -16.18 41.15 0.73
N VAL A 46 -15.53 40.51 -0.25
CA VAL A 46 -16.14 39.45 -1.04
C VAL A 46 -16.20 38.20 -0.17
N ILE A 47 -17.38 37.88 0.37
CA ILE A 47 -17.60 36.66 1.14
C ILE A 47 -17.76 35.50 0.15
N ILE A 48 -16.67 34.76 -0.09
CA ILE A 48 -16.71 33.53 -0.88
C ILE A 48 -17.29 32.43 0.01
N ARG A 49 -18.56 32.07 -0.23
CA ARG A 49 -19.19 30.92 0.43
C ARG A 49 -18.57 29.64 -0.14
N GLN A 50 -17.74 28.96 0.65
CA GLN A 50 -17.26 27.62 0.29
C GLN A 50 -18.43 26.62 0.41
N PRO A 51 -18.65 25.75 -0.58
CA PRO A 51 -19.60 24.67 -0.44
C PRO A 51 -19.13 23.70 0.65
N PRO A 52 -20.05 23.06 1.40
CA PRO A 52 -19.67 22.09 2.41
C PRO A 52 -18.98 20.89 1.74
N ILE A 53 -17.76 20.59 2.17
CA ILE A 53 -17.07 19.35 1.79
C ILE A 53 -17.78 18.21 2.51
N ILE A 54 -18.57 17.42 1.78
CA ILE A 54 -19.17 16.20 2.31
C ILE A 54 -18.09 15.12 2.31
N MET A 55 -17.45 14.88 3.45
CA MET A 55 -16.63 13.69 3.64
C MET A 55 -17.56 12.48 3.73
N VAL A 56 -17.67 11.73 2.64
CA VAL A 56 -18.28 10.40 2.68
C VAL A 56 -17.39 9.53 3.58
N PRO A 57 -17.94 8.89 4.64
CA PRO A 57 -17.15 7.96 5.44
C PRO A 57 -16.63 6.86 4.53
N TYR A 58 -15.31 6.67 4.51
CA TYR A 58 -14.71 5.52 3.83
C TYR A 58 -15.39 4.25 4.38
N PRO A 59 -15.88 3.35 3.52
CA PRO A 59 -16.43 2.10 3.98
C PRO A 59 -15.35 1.38 4.79
N ARG A 60 -15.61 1.13 6.07
CA ARG A 60 -14.73 0.26 6.85
C ARG A 60 -14.83 -1.13 6.22
N PRO A 61 -13.71 -1.77 5.82
CA PRO A 61 -13.77 -3.16 5.40
C PRO A 61 -14.47 -3.98 6.49
N SER A 62 -15.28 -4.95 6.09
CA SER A 62 -15.93 -5.81 7.08
C SER A 62 -14.86 -6.51 7.92
N PRO A 63 -15.11 -6.84 9.19
CA PRO A 63 -14.16 -7.58 10.03
C PRO A 63 -13.75 -8.93 9.42
N GLU A 64 -14.58 -9.48 8.53
CA GLU A 64 -14.29 -10.69 7.76
C GLU A 64 -13.29 -10.44 6.62
N ALA A 65 -13.27 -9.23 6.05
CA ALA A 65 -12.32 -8.81 5.01
C ALA A 65 -10.90 -8.54 5.55
N GLU A 66 -10.69 -8.54 6.86
CA GLU A 66 -9.39 -8.31 7.47
C GLU A 66 -8.66 -9.59 7.91
N ARG A 67 -9.32 -10.75 7.88
CA ARG A 67 -8.70 -12.01 8.32
C ARG A 67 -7.57 -12.45 7.39
N VAL A 68 -6.54 -13.04 7.98
CA VAL A 68 -5.40 -13.65 7.30
C VAL A 68 -5.61 -15.16 7.29
N ARG A 69 -5.54 -15.75 6.11
CA ARG A 69 -5.58 -17.20 5.90
C ARG A 69 -4.22 -17.78 6.27
N VAL A 70 -4.21 -18.67 7.26
CA VAL A 70 -3.02 -19.41 7.68
C VAL A 70 -3.22 -20.88 7.33
N GLU A 71 -2.41 -21.36 6.39
CA GLU A 71 -2.41 -22.74 5.93
C GLU A 71 -1.28 -23.50 6.62
N PHE A 72 -1.62 -24.62 7.24
CA PHE A 72 -0.66 -25.59 7.76
C PHE A 72 -0.60 -26.77 6.80
N ASP A 73 0.60 -27.17 6.43
CA ASP A 73 0.81 -28.18 5.39
C ASP A 73 1.89 -29.16 5.86
N ALA A 74 1.43 -30.31 6.34
CA ALA A 74 2.28 -31.37 6.88
C ALA A 74 2.85 -32.21 5.73
N ARG A 75 4.17 -32.12 5.55
CA ARG A 75 4.90 -32.78 4.47
C ARG A 75 5.59 -34.06 4.94
N GLY A 76 5.91 -34.94 3.99
CA GLY A 76 6.62 -36.19 4.28
C GLY A 76 5.77 -37.26 4.99
N SER A 77 6.46 -38.16 5.70
CA SER A 77 5.87 -39.25 6.49
C SER A 77 5.81 -38.96 7.99
N ASP A 78 6.69 -38.08 8.47
CA ASP A 78 6.83 -37.73 9.88
C ASP A 78 6.43 -36.27 10.09
N TRP A 79 5.32 -36.08 10.78
CA TRP A 79 4.73 -34.78 11.06
C TRP A 79 4.55 -34.52 12.55
N GLY A 80 4.46 -33.23 12.84
CA GLY A 80 4.39 -32.69 14.17
C GLY A 80 3.01 -32.19 14.57
N ALA A 81 2.90 -31.61 15.76
CA ALA A 81 1.76 -30.81 16.20
C ALA A 81 2.09 -29.32 16.12
N VAL A 82 1.07 -28.51 15.84
CA VAL A 82 1.20 -27.05 15.74
C VAL A 82 0.40 -26.38 16.86
N TYR A 83 1.06 -25.47 17.55
CA TYR A 83 0.48 -24.66 18.60
C TYR A 83 0.54 -23.19 18.23
N LEU A 84 -0.55 -22.47 18.47
CA LEU A 84 -0.60 -21.01 18.45
C LEU A 84 -0.94 -20.52 19.85
N ASN A 85 -0.17 -19.57 20.37
CA ASN A 85 -0.35 -19.03 21.73
C ASN A 85 -0.51 -20.13 22.79
N ASN A 86 0.33 -21.17 22.68
CA ASN A 86 0.34 -22.36 23.54
C ASN A 86 -0.91 -23.25 23.47
N GLN A 87 -1.83 -22.99 22.53
CA GLN A 87 -3.01 -23.82 22.27
C GLN A 87 -2.76 -24.72 21.07
N LEU A 88 -3.11 -26.00 21.17
CA LEU A 88 -3.04 -26.93 20.05
C LEU A 88 -4.07 -26.50 19.02
N VAL A 89 -3.60 -26.12 17.83
CA VAL A 89 -4.50 -25.70 16.73
C VAL A 89 -4.56 -26.71 15.61
N TYR A 90 -3.51 -27.52 15.44
CA TYR A 90 -3.48 -28.50 14.38
C TYR A 90 -2.60 -29.71 14.74
N ARG A 91 -3.12 -30.91 14.48
CA ARG A 91 -2.42 -32.17 14.58
C ARG A 91 -2.77 -33.01 13.35
N PRO A 92 -1.83 -33.17 12.40
CA PRO A 92 -2.06 -33.94 11.18
C PRO A 92 -2.36 -35.41 11.47
N HIS A 93 -3.19 -36.00 10.61
CA HIS A 93 -3.45 -37.43 10.54
C HIS A 93 -3.26 -37.93 9.10
N ASN A 94 -3.27 -39.23 8.89
CA ASN A 94 -2.92 -39.82 7.58
C ASN A 94 -3.69 -39.25 6.40
N PHE A 95 -4.98 -38.96 6.58
CA PHE A 95 -5.89 -38.42 5.56
C PHE A 95 -6.15 -36.92 5.70
N ASP A 96 -5.55 -36.28 6.70
CA ASP A 96 -5.75 -34.88 7.03
C ASP A 96 -4.39 -34.23 7.32
N ARG A 97 -3.75 -33.80 6.23
CA ARG A 97 -2.40 -33.23 6.23
C ARG A 97 -2.38 -31.72 6.00
N GLN A 98 -3.54 -31.11 5.79
CA GLN A 98 -3.65 -29.68 5.59
C GLN A 98 -4.79 -29.10 6.42
N GLU A 99 -4.49 -28.03 7.14
CA GLU A 99 -5.47 -27.30 7.96
C GLU A 99 -5.41 -25.82 7.61
N THR A 100 -6.56 -25.15 7.56
CA THR A 100 -6.64 -23.72 7.27
C THR A 100 -7.36 -22.99 8.37
N LEU A 101 -6.68 -22.01 8.96
CA LEU A 101 -7.27 -21.09 9.93
C LEU A 101 -7.42 -19.69 9.33
N TYR A 102 -8.41 -18.96 9.81
CA TYR A 102 -8.60 -17.55 9.50
C TYR A 102 -8.41 -16.73 10.77
N LEU A 103 -7.26 -16.08 10.89
CA LEU A 103 -6.88 -15.34 12.09
C LEU A 103 -7.02 -13.83 11.84
N PRO A 104 -7.44 -13.03 12.83
CA PRO A 104 -7.35 -11.59 12.72
C PRO A 104 -5.87 -11.14 12.63
N PRO A 105 -5.58 -9.96 12.06
CA PRO A 105 -4.24 -9.38 12.11
C PRO A 105 -3.73 -9.28 13.55
N GLY A 106 -2.44 -9.55 13.76
CA GLY A 106 -1.83 -9.53 15.08
C GLY A 106 -0.62 -10.46 15.22
N GLY A 107 -0.03 -10.43 16.41
CA GLY A 107 1.10 -11.28 16.79
C GLY A 107 0.64 -12.62 17.40
N TYR A 108 1.18 -13.73 16.91
CA TYR A 108 0.88 -15.07 17.42
C TYR A 108 2.16 -15.84 17.71
N ARG A 109 2.26 -16.43 18.91
CA ARG A 109 3.35 -17.35 19.23
C ARG A 109 3.13 -18.68 18.50
N LEU A 110 4.00 -19.05 17.59
CA LEU A 110 3.97 -20.35 16.91
C LEU A 110 4.98 -21.30 17.56
N GLU A 111 4.54 -22.54 17.79
CA GLU A 111 5.41 -23.65 18.19
C GLU A 111 5.03 -24.87 17.35
N VAL A 112 6.03 -25.49 16.72
CA VAL A 112 5.87 -26.76 15.99
C VAL A 112 6.72 -27.80 16.69
N THR A 113 6.10 -28.91 17.08
CA THR A 113 6.75 -30.01 17.81
C THR A 113 6.53 -31.33 17.10
N GLY A 114 7.32 -32.37 17.38
CA GLY A 114 7.00 -33.75 17.01
C GLY A 114 5.83 -34.32 17.81
N VAL A 115 5.79 -35.65 17.93
CA VAL A 115 4.75 -36.40 18.65
C VAL A 115 4.63 -35.96 20.12
N VAL A 116 5.78 -35.65 20.73
CA VAL A 116 5.87 -35.12 22.09
C VAL A 116 6.27 -33.64 22.05
N ARG A 117 5.73 -32.85 22.97
CA ARG A 117 5.97 -31.40 23.00
C ARG A 117 7.43 -31.03 23.29
N SER A 118 8.19 -31.91 23.92
CA SER A 118 9.63 -31.73 24.16
C SER A 118 10.49 -31.85 22.90
N ASP A 119 9.99 -32.53 21.86
CA ASP A 119 10.64 -32.61 20.54
C ASP A 119 10.26 -31.37 19.71
N ARG A 120 10.86 -30.23 20.03
CA ARG A 120 10.50 -28.94 19.40
C ARG A 120 11.29 -28.73 18.11
N TRP A 121 10.59 -28.53 17.00
CA TRP A 121 11.18 -28.34 15.67
C TRP A 121 11.36 -26.86 15.32
N ALA A 122 10.39 -26.02 15.68
CA ALA A 122 10.47 -24.57 15.49
C ALA A 122 9.66 -23.84 16.56
N SER A 123 10.07 -22.60 16.87
CA SER A 123 9.41 -21.71 17.80
C SER A 123 9.72 -20.25 17.44
N GLY A 124 8.75 -19.36 17.62
CA GLY A 124 8.87 -17.96 17.25
C GLY A 124 7.53 -17.25 17.18
N TYR A 125 7.50 -16.08 16.54
CA TYR A 125 6.31 -15.26 16.40
C TYR A 125 5.89 -15.09 14.94
N LEU A 126 4.59 -15.18 14.70
CA LEU A 126 3.93 -14.78 13.47
C LEU A 126 3.41 -13.36 13.61
N ASP A 127 3.80 -12.46 12.71
CA ASP A 127 3.28 -11.09 12.59
C ASP A 127 2.30 -11.02 11.41
N LEU A 128 1.01 -11.23 11.69
CA LEU A 128 -0.02 -11.38 10.67
C LEU A 128 -0.68 -10.04 10.33
N GLY A 129 -0.86 -9.78 9.04
CA GLY A 129 -1.59 -8.60 8.56
C GLY A 129 -0.83 -7.28 8.67
N ARG A 130 0.49 -7.34 8.85
CA ARG A 130 1.38 -6.17 8.78
C ARG A 130 1.37 -5.53 7.39
N ASP A 131 1.26 -6.34 6.35
CA ASP A 131 1.21 -5.92 4.95
C ASP A 131 -0.10 -6.36 4.27
N SER A 132 -0.17 -6.19 2.94
CA SER A 132 -1.32 -6.60 2.14
C SER A 132 -1.40 -8.12 1.93
N SER A 133 -0.44 -8.91 2.41
CA SER A 133 -0.51 -10.37 2.31
C SER A 133 -1.60 -10.90 3.23
N ARG A 134 -2.55 -11.61 2.63
CA ARG A 134 -3.66 -12.27 3.34
C ARG A 134 -3.48 -13.76 3.46
N VAL A 135 -2.33 -14.30 3.04
CA VAL A 135 -2.05 -15.73 3.07
C VAL A 135 -0.68 -15.97 3.67
N VAL A 136 -0.62 -16.91 4.60
CA VAL A 136 0.60 -17.43 5.22
C VAL A 136 0.54 -18.95 5.12
N VAL A 137 1.61 -19.56 4.64
CA VAL A 137 1.70 -21.02 4.52
C VAL A 137 2.85 -21.52 5.36
N ILE A 138 2.55 -22.42 6.29
CA ILE A 138 3.50 -23.03 7.21
C ILE A 138 3.63 -24.49 6.81
N ARG A 139 4.75 -24.84 6.18
CA ARG A 139 5.07 -26.22 5.81
C ARG A 139 6.00 -26.81 6.83
N PHE A 140 5.72 -28.03 7.25
CA PHE A 140 6.54 -28.69 8.26
C PHE A 140 6.64 -30.19 8.05
N SER A 141 7.82 -30.71 8.33
CA SER A 141 8.10 -32.14 8.46
C SER A 141 9.33 -32.35 9.33
N LYS A 142 9.52 -33.56 9.85
CA LYS A 142 10.72 -33.87 10.63
C LYS A 142 12.01 -33.76 9.79
N ALA A 143 11.92 -34.13 8.50
CA ALA A 143 13.08 -34.19 7.61
C ALA A 143 13.45 -32.82 7.02
N GLU A 144 12.46 -32.00 6.67
CA GLU A 144 12.64 -30.71 6.01
C GLU A 144 12.60 -29.53 6.99
N GLY A 145 12.25 -29.78 8.25
CA GLY A 145 12.06 -28.74 9.26
C GLY A 145 10.78 -27.95 9.03
N VAL A 146 10.78 -26.67 9.43
CA VAL A 146 9.63 -25.77 9.31
C VAL A 146 9.99 -24.61 8.40
N THR A 147 9.12 -24.34 7.43
CA THR A 147 9.25 -23.18 6.53
C THR A 147 7.96 -22.37 6.57
N VAL A 148 8.10 -21.05 6.62
CA VAL A 148 6.99 -20.10 6.62
C VAL A 148 7.08 -19.25 5.36
N SER A 149 6.01 -19.26 4.56
CA SER A 149 5.89 -18.52 3.31
C SER A 149 4.77 -17.48 3.41
N GLY A 150 4.90 -16.38 2.68
CA GLY A 150 3.97 -15.26 2.72
C GLY A 150 4.74 -13.94 2.69
N SER A 151 4.38 -13.01 3.58
CA SER A 151 5.18 -11.81 3.79
C SER A 151 6.59 -12.16 4.26
N PRO A 152 7.65 -11.49 3.76
CA PRO A 152 9.03 -11.74 4.21
C PRO A 152 9.25 -11.41 5.69
N TYR A 153 8.35 -10.63 6.30
CA TYR A 153 8.43 -10.22 7.71
C TYR A 153 7.45 -10.97 8.60
N VAL A 154 6.72 -11.96 8.07
CA VAL A 154 5.69 -12.69 8.83
C VAL A 154 6.29 -13.53 9.94
N TRP A 155 7.53 -13.99 9.80
CA TRP A 155 8.13 -14.98 10.69
C TRP A 155 9.33 -14.39 11.43
N ILE A 156 9.28 -14.49 12.75
CA ILE A 156 10.34 -14.05 13.67
C ILE A 156 10.74 -15.26 14.51
N PRO A 157 11.78 -16.02 14.13
CA PRO A 157 12.24 -17.18 14.91
C PRO A 157 12.85 -16.76 16.26
N ASP A 158 12.79 -17.65 17.25
CA ASP A 158 13.52 -17.51 18.52
C ASP A 158 15.03 -17.72 18.40
#